data_AF-A0A8F9XGZ3-F1
#
_entry.id   AF-A0A8F9XGZ3-F1
#
_cell.length_a   1.000
_cell.length_b   1.000
_cell.length_c   1.000
_cell.angle_alpha   90.00
_cell.angle_beta   90.00
_cell.angle_gamma   90.00
#
_symmetry.space_group_name_H-M   'P 1'
#
loop_
_entity.id
_entity.type
_entity.pdbx_description
1 polymer ?
#
loop_
_entity_poly.entity_id
_entity_poly.type
_entity_poly.pdbx_seq_one_letter_code
_entity_poly.pdbx_strand_id
1 'polypeptide(L)'
;MKGWLGDLARTAGALWYWNARKSVFVLRGRKGQCPCHNPSDSGRPFETGCEGAAFWNDPQRFQRRVCPLLARNQRGEWVCSVSPAGVRPFWGRAAVYYGGATLGVVLVIGTAGWGAAHAVGLRASPRQILWPPAWHELRQVRAEYFVEKAETLLAQGHPQEAALSLTTAYEMNPDSYAIGMIVAQFYWTWRPDLVDGVYAHLVQTHPEHHDETTQVWLRSLLARGDLMGVAKLARQELARQDGDPSPWTHALIVASRLLEKPELLDDVARDPIPDAVKSVLTLEARTQRMPPDAARDLLFFGSTPSAFAYANFHRIDRLIELGAPTEALTLLEELRNTMKGRDVLRLVLAAHAVGHNRAALEREAQQLVAPERGAGATGVTVLALHLIAYPDPDLLTLCITAWRRLPRAPAEGRDDATEALYFAAILAGAKEDLPELRAALVDAKRSNPMSLNRVEELLRQRAVDWPVQAMLPLVQPMSLELNYALLEKYYALQQASERR
;
A
#
# COMPACT_ATOMS: atom_id res chain seq x y z
N MET A 1 -59.92 8.47 -14.13
CA MET A 1 -59.17 7.62 -15.10
C MET A 1 -60.10 6.53 -15.64
N LYS A 2 -60.57 6.64 -16.89
CA LYS A 2 -61.33 5.58 -17.58
C LYS A 2 -60.35 4.69 -18.36
N GLY A 3 -60.63 3.39 -18.46
CA GLY A 3 -59.81 2.43 -19.22
C GLY A 3 -58.86 1.56 -18.37
N TRP A 4 -57.98 0.83 -19.05
CA TRP A 4 -57.16 -0.26 -18.49
C TRP A 4 -56.29 0.13 -17.28
N LEU A 5 -55.74 1.35 -17.25
CA LEU A 5 -54.93 1.85 -16.11
C LEU A 5 -55.77 2.06 -14.84
N GLY A 6 -57.03 2.50 -14.97
CA GLY A 6 -57.95 2.65 -13.84
C GLY A 6 -58.33 1.31 -13.22
N ASP A 7 -58.49 0.28 -14.04
CA ASP A 7 -58.74 -1.09 -13.58
C ASP A 7 -57.54 -1.67 -12.83
N LEU A 8 -56.31 -1.24 -13.12
CA LEU A 8 -55.08 -1.75 -12.51
C LEU A 8 -54.93 -1.27 -11.06
N ALA A 9 -55.11 0.04 -10.81
CA ALA A 9 -55.16 0.58 -9.45
C ALA A 9 -56.34 0.02 -8.63
N ARG A 10 -57.51 -0.14 -9.27
CA ARG A 10 -58.66 -0.82 -8.67
C ARG A 10 -58.38 -2.28 -8.35
N THR A 11 -57.59 -2.99 -9.16
CA THR A 11 -57.20 -4.39 -8.90
C THR A 11 -56.42 -4.50 -7.60
N ALA A 12 -55.41 -3.64 -7.39
CA ALA A 12 -54.62 -3.63 -6.16
C ALA A 12 -55.51 -3.35 -4.93
N GLY A 13 -56.27 -2.25 -4.95
CA GLY A 13 -57.17 -1.91 -3.85
C GLY A 13 -58.21 -2.99 -3.57
N ALA A 14 -58.80 -3.59 -4.60
CA ALA A 14 -59.78 -4.67 -4.49
C ALA A 14 -59.18 -5.96 -3.93
N LEU A 15 -57.96 -6.33 -4.34
CA LEU A 15 -57.26 -7.50 -3.80
C LEU A 15 -57.04 -7.36 -2.30
N TRP A 16 -56.63 -6.20 -1.81
CA TRP A 16 -56.42 -6.00 -0.39
C TRP A 16 -57.75 -5.87 0.37
N TYR A 17 -58.63 -4.96 -0.06
CA TYR A 17 -59.89 -4.65 0.61
C TYR A 17 -60.82 -5.87 0.75
N TRP A 18 -61.06 -6.60 -0.36
CA TRP A 18 -61.99 -7.73 -0.33
C TRP A 18 -61.42 -8.93 0.40
N ASN A 19 -60.11 -9.19 0.32
CA ASN A 19 -59.49 -10.26 1.08
C ASN A 19 -59.47 -9.95 2.58
N ALA A 20 -59.21 -8.70 2.99
CA ALA A 20 -59.30 -8.29 4.39
C ALA A 20 -60.73 -8.44 4.94
N ARG A 21 -61.73 -7.90 4.24
CA ARG A 21 -63.16 -8.03 4.62
C ARG A 21 -63.61 -9.48 4.72
N LYS A 22 -63.25 -10.33 3.75
CA LYS A 22 -63.58 -11.78 3.78
C LYS A 22 -62.85 -12.51 4.89
N SER A 23 -61.60 -12.15 5.19
CA SER A 23 -60.86 -12.72 6.31
C SER A 23 -61.54 -12.40 7.64
N VAL A 24 -61.93 -11.13 7.86
CA VAL A 24 -62.69 -10.72 9.05
C VAL A 24 -64.02 -11.46 9.16
N PHE A 25 -64.75 -11.63 8.05
CA PHE A 25 -66.00 -12.39 8.03
C PHE A 25 -65.79 -13.87 8.40
N VAL A 26 -64.77 -14.53 7.85
CA VAL A 26 -64.42 -15.92 8.20
C VAL A 26 -63.98 -16.03 9.67
N LEU A 27 -63.15 -15.10 10.17
CA LEU A 27 -62.71 -15.04 11.56
C LEU A 27 -63.86 -14.85 12.55
N ARG A 28 -64.91 -14.10 12.16
CA ARG A 28 -66.16 -13.94 12.95
C ARG A 28 -67.09 -15.16 12.88
N GLY A 29 -66.62 -16.30 12.38
CA GLY A 29 -67.41 -17.51 12.21
C GLY A 29 -68.51 -17.37 11.16
N ARG A 30 -68.33 -16.48 10.17
CA ARG A 30 -69.30 -16.18 9.09
C ARG A 30 -70.64 -15.67 9.60
N LYS A 31 -70.64 -15.02 10.77
CA LYS A 31 -71.83 -14.38 11.35
C LYS A 31 -72.06 -13.00 10.73
N GLY A 32 -73.33 -12.68 10.49
CA GLY A 32 -73.76 -11.42 9.88
C GLY A 32 -73.74 -11.43 8.35
N GLN A 33 -73.87 -10.25 7.75
CA GLN A 33 -73.96 -10.11 6.30
C GLN A 33 -72.62 -10.45 5.63
N CYS A 34 -72.67 -11.26 4.57
CA CYS A 34 -71.50 -11.56 3.76
C CYS A 34 -71.00 -10.27 3.10
N PRO A 35 -69.73 -9.89 3.28
CA PRO A 35 -69.26 -8.55 2.93
C PRO A 35 -69.26 -8.27 1.42
N CYS A 36 -69.30 -9.29 0.56
CA CYS A 36 -69.24 -9.13 -0.89
C CYS A 36 -70.54 -9.49 -1.63
N HIS A 37 -71.60 -9.86 -0.89
CA HIS A 37 -72.92 -10.12 -1.45
C HIS A 37 -73.74 -8.83 -1.40
N ASN A 38 -74.56 -8.60 -2.41
CA ASN A 38 -75.52 -7.50 -2.39
C ASN A 38 -76.49 -7.68 -1.19
N PRO A 39 -76.66 -6.67 -0.31
CA PRO A 39 -77.52 -6.76 0.88
C PRO A 39 -78.96 -7.21 0.61
N SER A 40 -79.48 -6.90 -0.57
CA SER A 40 -80.88 -7.14 -0.94
C SER A 40 -81.16 -8.53 -1.52
N ASP A 41 -80.13 -9.37 -1.70
CA ASP A 41 -80.25 -10.65 -2.39
C ASP A 41 -80.41 -11.85 -1.42
N SER A 42 -80.90 -12.98 -1.95
CA SER A 42 -81.26 -14.19 -1.18
C SER A 42 -80.09 -14.87 -0.46
N GLY A 43 -78.84 -14.53 -0.80
CA GLY A 43 -77.64 -15.22 -0.32
C GLY A 43 -77.45 -16.61 -0.94
N ARG A 44 -78.30 -17.03 -1.88
CA ARG A 44 -78.19 -18.33 -2.54
C ARG A 44 -77.12 -18.33 -3.64
N PRO A 45 -76.39 -19.45 -3.82
CA PRO A 45 -75.45 -19.61 -4.93
C PRO A 45 -76.12 -19.36 -6.29
N PHE A 46 -75.42 -18.71 -7.22
CA PHE A 46 -75.88 -18.36 -8.57
C PHE A 46 -77.11 -17.42 -8.65
N GLU A 47 -77.64 -16.96 -7.53
CA GLU A 47 -78.74 -15.98 -7.46
C GLU A 47 -78.29 -14.63 -6.88
N THR A 48 -77.20 -14.63 -6.10
CA THR A 48 -76.74 -13.43 -5.37
C THR A 48 -75.69 -12.66 -6.16
N GLY A 49 -75.95 -11.38 -6.40
CA GLY A 49 -75.01 -10.44 -7.01
C GLY A 49 -73.76 -10.20 -6.15
N CYS A 50 -72.65 -9.90 -6.82
CA CYS A 50 -71.39 -9.57 -6.16
C CYS A 50 -71.14 -8.06 -6.15
N GLU A 51 -71.21 -7.45 -4.96
CA GLU A 51 -70.98 -6.01 -4.78
C GLU A 51 -69.57 -5.60 -5.24
N GLY A 52 -68.58 -6.48 -5.04
CA GLY A 52 -67.21 -6.22 -5.48
C GLY A 52 -67.02 -6.15 -7.00
N ALA A 53 -67.88 -6.82 -7.76
CA ALA A 53 -67.85 -6.79 -9.23
C ALA A 53 -68.64 -5.61 -9.80
N ALA A 54 -69.61 -5.06 -9.06
CA ALA A 54 -70.48 -3.96 -9.52
C ALA A 54 -69.71 -2.68 -9.89
N PHE A 55 -68.55 -2.44 -9.26
CA PHE A 55 -67.70 -1.27 -9.52
C PHE A 55 -66.68 -1.44 -10.65
N TRP A 56 -66.72 -2.57 -11.37
CA TRP A 56 -65.80 -2.89 -12.46
C TRP A 56 -66.46 -2.70 -13.82
N ASN A 57 -65.73 -2.10 -14.77
CA ASN A 57 -66.22 -1.91 -16.14
C ASN A 57 -66.41 -3.25 -16.87
N ASP A 58 -65.59 -4.25 -16.51
CA ASP A 58 -65.67 -5.62 -17.02
C ASP A 58 -65.59 -6.59 -15.82
N PRO A 59 -66.73 -7.17 -15.38
CA PRO A 59 -66.76 -8.11 -14.27
C PRO A 59 -65.91 -9.36 -14.49
N GLN A 60 -65.61 -9.73 -15.74
CA GLN A 60 -64.73 -10.86 -16.05
C GLN A 60 -63.30 -10.62 -15.55
N ARG A 61 -62.84 -9.36 -15.54
CA ARG A 61 -61.52 -9.00 -14.97
C ARG A 61 -61.50 -9.16 -13.46
N PHE A 62 -62.59 -8.81 -12.77
CA PHE A 62 -62.72 -9.03 -11.34
C PHE A 62 -62.67 -10.54 -11.01
N GLN A 63 -63.35 -11.37 -11.80
CA GLN A 63 -63.29 -12.83 -11.66
C GLN A 63 -61.86 -13.35 -11.79
N ARG A 64 -61.18 -12.97 -12.88
CA ARG A 64 -59.84 -13.46 -13.20
C ARG A 64 -58.77 -12.97 -12.24
N ARG A 65 -58.84 -11.71 -11.78
CA ARG A 65 -57.79 -11.08 -10.97
C ARG A 65 -58.06 -11.14 -9.47
N VAL A 66 -59.30 -10.95 -9.03
CA VAL A 66 -59.62 -10.73 -7.61
C VAL A 66 -60.38 -11.90 -6.98
N CYS A 67 -61.48 -12.35 -7.57
CA CYS A 67 -62.37 -13.33 -6.95
C CYS A 67 -62.81 -14.45 -7.92
N PRO A 68 -62.25 -15.67 -7.84
CA PRO A 68 -62.63 -16.77 -8.72
C PRO A 68 -64.04 -17.32 -8.50
N LEU A 69 -64.71 -16.95 -7.39
CA LEU A 69 -66.09 -17.37 -7.09
C LEU A 69 -67.15 -16.58 -7.87
N LEU A 70 -66.75 -15.60 -8.68
CA LEU A 70 -67.70 -14.92 -9.57
C LEU A 70 -67.97 -15.84 -10.77
N ALA A 71 -69.24 -16.06 -11.12
CA ALA A 71 -69.65 -16.88 -12.26
C ALA A 71 -70.85 -16.23 -12.97
N ARG A 72 -71.17 -16.70 -14.19
CA ARG A 72 -72.39 -16.30 -14.89
C ARG A 72 -73.52 -17.27 -14.54
N ASN A 73 -74.71 -16.75 -14.26
CA ASN A 73 -75.92 -17.57 -14.13
C ASN A 73 -76.48 -17.94 -15.52
N GLN A 74 -77.59 -18.68 -15.55
CA GLN A 74 -78.27 -19.09 -16.79
C GLN A 74 -78.76 -17.89 -17.63
N ARG A 75 -78.96 -16.72 -17.02
CA ARG A 75 -79.37 -15.46 -17.66
C ARG A 75 -78.18 -14.63 -18.17
N GLY A 76 -76.95 -15.10 -17.94
CA GLY A 76 -75.72 -14.42 -18.33
C GLY A 76 -75.25 -13.32 -17.35
N GLU A 77 -75.92 -13.14 -16.21
CA GLU A 77 -75.58 -12.14 -15.20
C GLU A 77 -74.45 -12.64 -14.29
N TRP A 78 -73.59 -11.72 -13.83
CA TRP A 78 -72.47 -12.04 -12.96
C TRP A 78 -72.90 -12.10 -11.49
N VAL A 79 -72.81 -13.29 -10.91
CA VAL A 79 -73.28 -13.63 -9.56
C VAL A 79 -72.21 -14.40 -8.78
N CYS A 80 -72.37 -14.53 -7.47
CA CYS A 80 -71.53 -15.38 -6.65
C CYS A 80 -71.93 -16.86 -6.82
N SER A 81 -70.96 -17.74 -7.11
CA SER A 81 -71.21 -19.18 -7.29
C SER A 81 -71.37 -19.96 -5.99
N VAL A 82 -71.20 -19.32 -4.83
CA VAL A 82 -71.25 -19.95 -3.51
C VAL A 82 -72.20 -19.23 -2.56
N SER A 83 -72.67 -19.94 -1.55
CA SER A 83 -73.40 -19.35 -0.42
C SER A 83 -72.42 -18.65 0.54
N PRO A 84 -72.89 -17.83 1.51
CA PRO A 84 -72.03 -17.20 2.51
C PRO A 84 -71.09 -18.16 3.23
N ALA A 85 -71.51 -19.42 3.45
CA ALA A 85 -70.68 -20.46 4.07
C ALA A 85 -69.43 -20.80 3.24
N GLY A 86 -69.52 -20.73 1.91
CA GLY A 86 -68.44 -21.03 0.97
C GLY A 86 -67.50 -19.85 0.66
N VAL A 87 -67.78 -18.65 1.19
CA VAL A 87 -66.94 -17.47 0.96
C VAL A 87 -65.62 -17.59 1.71
N ARG A 88 -64.52 -17.36 0.99
CA ARG A 88 -63.15 -17.43 1.50
C ARG A 88 -62.27 -16.34 0.88
N PRO A 89 -61.22 -15.87 1.60
CA PRO A 89 -60.22 -14.99 1.03
C PRO A 89 -59.29 -15.75 0.07
N PHE A 90 -58.69 -15.03 -0.86
CA PHE A 90 -57.76 -15.48 -1.90
C PHE A 90 -56.41 -14.76 -1.76
N TRP A 91 -55.81 -14.83 -0.56
CA TRP A 91 -54.50 -14.21 -0.28
C TRP A 91 -53.39 -14.70 -1.22
N GLY A 92 -53.46 -15.93 -1.73
CA GLY A 92 -52.50 -16.41 -2.74
C GLY A 92 -52.45 -15.54 -4.01
N ARG A 93 -53.59 -15.02 -4.48
CA ARG A 93 -53.62 -14.09 -5.64
C ARG A 93 -53.08 -12.71 -5.29
N ALA A 94 -53.37 -12.23 -4.09
CA ALA A 94 -52.79 -10.99 -3.59
C ALA A 94 -51.27 -11.12 -3.43
N ALA A 95 -50.78 -12.22 -2.86
CA ALA A 95 -49.36 -12.51 -2.70
C ALA A 95 -48.63 -12.59 -4.05
N VAL A 96 -49.21 -13.25 -5.06
CA VAL A 96 -48.65 -13.27 -6.42
C VAL A 96 -48.61 -11.87 -7.03
N TYR A 97 -49.68 -11.08 -6.89
CA TYR A 97 -49.75 -9.74 -7.46
C TYR A 97 -48.76 -8.77 -6.79
N TYR A 98 -48.79 -8.66 -5.46
CA TYR A 98 -47.90 -7.78 -4.72
C TYR A 98 -46.46 -8.28 -4.69
N GLY A 99 -46.26 -9.58 -4.54
CA GLY A 99 -44.92 -10.20 -4.60
C GLY A 99 -44.30 -10.02 -5.98
N GLY A 100 -45.06 -10.26 -7.05
CA GLY A 100 -44.60 -10.03 -8.43
C GLY A 100 -44.31 -8.56 -8.71
N ALA A 101 -45.17 -7.64 -8.26
CA ALA A 101 -44.93 -6.20 -8.40
C ALA A 101 -43.69 -5.73 -7.63
N THR A 102 -43.53 -6.18 -6.38
CA THR A 102 -42.36 -5.85 -5.55
C THR A 102 -41.08 -6.40 -6.15
N LEU A 103 -41.09 -7.67 -6.57
CA LEU A 103 -39.95 -8.29 -7.26
C LEU A 103 -39.61 -7.55 -8.55
N GLY A 104 -40.62 -7.16 -9.33
CA GLY A 104 -40.43 -6.35 -10.55
C GLY A 104 -39.77 -5.01 -10.25
N VAL A 105 -40.22 -4.29 -9.23
CA VAL A 105 -39.60 -3.02 -8.81
C VAL A 105 -38.16 -3.22 -8.36
N VAL A 106 -37.88 -4.23 -7.53
CA VAL A 106 -36.53 -4.55 -7.06
C VAL A 106 -35.60 -4.88 -8.23
N LEU A 107 -36.07 -5.69 -9.19
CA LEU A 107 -35.30 -6.02 -10.39
C LEU A 107 -35.03 -4.80 -11.25
N VAL A 108 -36.02 -3.93 -11.48
CA VAL A 108 -35.83 -2.70 -12.27
C VAL A 108 -34.85 -1.74 -11.60
N ILE A 109 -34.98 -1.51 -10.30
CA ILE A 109 -34.07 -0.63 -9.56
C ILE A 109 -32.65 -1.22 -9.53
N GLY A 110 -32.53 -2.53 -9.29
CA GLY A 110 -31.22 -3.17 -9.23
C GLY A 110 -30.52 -3.26 -10.57
N THR A 111 -31.23 -3.54 -11.67
CA THR A 111 -30.63 -3.53 -13.01
C THR A 111 -30.27 -2.12 -13.44
N ALA A 112 -31.09 -1.11 -13.13
CA ALA A 112 -30.76 0.29 -13.38
C ALA A 112 -29.54 0.73 -12.57
N GLY A 113 -29.47 0.39 -11.28
CA GLY A 113 -28.32 0.67 -10.41
C GLY A 113 -27.05 -0.02 -10.89
N TRP A 114 -27.14 -1.28 -11.31
CA TRP A 114 -26.03 -2.04 -11.89
C TRP A 114 -25.55 -1.47 -13.22
N GLY A 115 -26.48 -1.09 -14.11
CA GLY A 115 -26.16 -0.41 -15.35
C GLY A 115 -25.47 0.94 -15.11
N ALA A 116 -25.97 1.73 -14.16
CA ALA A 116 -25.36 3.00 -13.78
C ALA A 116 -23.95 2.82 -13.19
N ALA A 117 -23.75 1.82 -12.33
CA ALA A 117 -22.43 1.51 -11.77
C ALA A 117 -21.42 1.16 -12.87
N HIS A 118 -21.79 0.29 -13.80
CA HIS A 118 -20.93 -0.07 -14.93
C HIS A 118 -20.70 1.09 -15.91
N ALA A 119 -21.69 1.97 -16.10
CA ALA A 119 -21.54 3.16 -16.95
C ALA A 119 -20.48 4.13 -16.41
N VAL A 120 -20.27 4.19 -15.08
CA VAL A 120 -19.22 4.99 -14.43
C VAL A 120 -17.87 4.24 -14.38
N GLY A 121 -17.86 2.94 -14.69
CA GLY A 121 -16.67 2.07 -14.67
C GLY A 121 -16.51 1.22 -13.41
N LEU A 122 -17.48 1.22 -12.49
CA LEU A 122 -17.45 0.34 -11.31
C LEU A 122 -17.68 -1.12 -11.72
N ARG A 123 -16.75 -2.01 -11.37
CA ARG A 123 -16.86 -3.46 -11.62
C ARG A 123 -17.64 -4.17 -10.51
N ALA A 124 -18.85 -3.70 -10.23
CA ALA A 124 -19.69 -4.28 -9.19
C ALA A 124 -20.52 -5.47 -9.72
N SER A 125 -20.56 -6.55 -8.95
CA SER A 125 -21.42 -7.69 -9.29
C SER A 125 -22.90 -7.37 -9.03
N PRO A 126 -23.85 -7.98 -9.76
CA PRO A 126 -25.28 -7.81 -9.50
C PRO A 126 -25.67 -8.13 -8.05
N ARG A 127 -25.01 -9.13 -7.45
CA ARG A 127 -25.16 -9.50 -6.03
C ARG A 127 -24.86 -8.33 -5.11
N GLN A 128 -23.71 -7.67 -5.31
CA GLN A 128 -23.27 -6.57 -4.45
C GLN A 128 -24.21 -5.35 -4.52
N ILE A 129 -25.00 -5.20 -5.59
CA ILE A 129 -25.96 -4.10 -5.72
C ILE A 129 -27.33 -4.48 -5.18
N LEU A 130 -27.82 -5.68 -5.53
CA LEU A 130 -29.17 -6.15 -5.19
C LEU A 130 -29.30 -6.71 -3.77
N TRP A 131 -28.20 -7.11 -3.13
CA TRP A 131 -28.21 -7.83 -1.85
C TRP A 131 -27.61 -6.98 -0.72
N PRO A 132 -28.44 -6.43 0.20
CA PRO A 132 -27.95 -5.54 1.27
C PRO A 132 -26.84 -6.12 2.14
N PRO A 133 -26.84 -7.42 2.50
CA PRO A 133 -25.72 -8.00 3.24
C PRO A 133 -24.36 -7.94 2.52
N ALA A 134 -24.34 -7.85 1.18
CA ALA A 134 -23.11 -7.72 0.40
C ALA A 134 -22.67 -6.25 0.17
N TRP A 135 -23.42 -5.26 0.67
CA TRP A 135 -23.09 -3.84 0.45
C TRP A 135 -21.79 -3.40 1.12
N HIS A 136 -21.30 -4.13 2.13
CA HIS A 136 -20.00 -3.86 2.73
C HIS A 136 -18.85 -4.03 1.71
N GLU A 137 -18.99 -4.95 0.75
CA GLU A 137 -18.02 -5.20 -0.34
C GLU A 137 -17.99 -4.05 -1.35
N LEU A 138 -19.07 -3.26 -1.48
CA LEU A 138 -19.11 -2.11 -2.40
C LEU A 138 -18.08 -1.04 -2.03
N ARG A 139 -17.69 -0.93 -0.75
CA ARG A 139 -16.63 0.00 -0.34
C ARG A 139 -15.29 -0.39 -0.96
N GLN A 140 -14.97 -1.68 -0.96
CA GLN A 140 -13.76 -2.19 -1.59
C GLN A 140 -13.77 -1.94 -3.11
N VAL A 141 -14.86 -2.29 -3.80
CA VAL A 141 -14.98 -2.08 -5.26
C VAL A 141 -14.85 -0.61 -5.64
N ARG A 142 -15.42 0.30 -4.82
CA ARG A 142 -15.27 1.75 -5.03
C ARG A 142 -13.84 2.22 -4.81
N ALA A 143 -13.17 1.70 -3.78
CA ALA A 143 -11.78 2.05 -3.51
C ALA A 143 -10.86 1.61 -4.67
N GLU A 144 -11.04 0.39 -5.19
CA GLU A 144 -10.32 -0.13 -6.37
C GLU A 144 -10.54 0.76 -7.61
N TYR A 145 -11.77 1.20 -7.86
CA TYR A 145 -12.07 2.14 -8.94
C TYR A 145 -11.28 3.46 -8.81
N PHE A 146 -11.15 4.00 -7.59
CA PHE A 146 -10.38 5.23 -7.39
C PHE A 146 -8.87 5.03 -7.56
N VAL A 147 -8.35 3.82 -7.29
CA VAL A 147 -6.96 3.46 -7.61
C VAL A 147 -6.76 3.41 -9.13
N GLU A 148 -7.60 2.68 -9.87
CA GLU A 148 -7.52 2.61 -11.35
C GLU A 148 -7.65 4.02 -11.98
N LYS A 149 -8.53 4.85 -11.41
CA LYS A 149 -8.67 6.25 -11.82
C LYS A 149 -7.41 7.06 -11.55
N ALA A 150 -6.77 6.87 -10.39
CA ALA A 150 -5.52 7.56 -10.07
C ALA A 150 -4.39 7.17 -11.03
N GLU A 151 -4.24 5.89 -11.36
CA GLU A 151 -3.26 5.42 -12.34
C GLU A 151 -3.48 6.05 -13.71
N THR A 152 -4.74 6.12 -14.15
CA THR A 152 -5.14 6.76 -15.41
C THR A 152 -4.79 8.25 -15.41
N LEU A 153 -5.09 8.96 -14.31
CA LEU A 153 -4.77 10.38 -14.15
C LEU A 153 -3.26 10.62 -14.11
N LEU A 154 -2.47 9.73 -13.50
CA LEU A 154 -1.02 9.81 -13.53
C LEU A 154 -0.47 9.64 -14.94
N ALA A 155 -0.99 8.67 -15.70
CA ALA A 155 -0.62 8.46 -17.10
C ALA A 155 -0.95 9.67 -17.98
N GLN A 156 -2.00 10.43 -17.63
CA GLN A 156 -2.41 11.67 -18.31
C GLN A 156 -1.66 12.91 -17.82
N GLY A 157 -0.80 12.81 -16.80
CA GLY A 157 -0.05 13.95 -16.27
C GLY A 157 -0.86 14.84 -15.31
N HIS A 158 -1.89 14.30 -14.66
CA HIS A 158 -2.71 15.00 -13.66
C HIS A 158 -2.43 14.50 -12.22
N PRO A 159 -1.23 14.74 -11.65
CA PRO A 159 -0.82 14.15 -10.38
C PRO A 159 -1.64 14.65 -9.18
N GLN A 160 -2.15 15.88 -9.20
CA GLN A 160 -2.97 16.43 -8.11
C GLN A 160 -4.33 15.72 -8.00
N GLU A 161 -4.96 15.44 -9.13
CA GLU A 161 -6.24 14.72 -9.17
C GLU A 161 -6.06 13.23 -8.85
N ALA A 162 -4.94 12.64 -9.27
CA ALA A 162 -4.54 11.30 -8.85
C ALA A 162 -4.35 11.22 -7.34
N ALA A 163 -3.68 12.20 -6.74
CA ALA A 163 -3.48 12.31 -5.29
C ALA A 163 -4.82 12.32 -4.55
N LEU A 164 -5.77 13.16 -5.00
CA LEU A 164 -7.12 13.21 -4.43
C LEU A 164 -7.84 11.86 -4.56
N SER A 165 -7.72 11.20 -5.71
CA SER A 165 -8.33 9.90 -5.96
C SER A 165 -7.76 8.82 -5.03
N LEU A 166 -6.44 8.76 -4.85
CA LEU A 166 -5.80 7.82 -3.91
C LEU A 166 -6.21 8.08 -2.45
N THR A 167 -6.30 9.34 -2.05
CA THR A 167 -6.76 9.71 -0.69
C THR A 167 -8.19 9.23 -0.47
N THR A 168 -9.06 9.45 -1.46
CA THR A 168 -10.45 8.99 -1.44
C THR A 168 -10.53 7.47 -1.37
N ALA A 169 -9.67 6.75 -2.11
CA ALA A 169 -9.59 5.29 -2.05
C ALA A 169 -9.23 4.79 -0.65
N TYR A 170 -8.23 5.42 -0.02
CA TYR A 170 -7.79 5.08 1.34
C TYR A 170 -8.87 5.36 2.38
N GLU A 171 -9.55 6.51 2.33
CA GLU A 171 -10.66 6.84 3.23
C GLU A 171 -11.83 5.84 3.13
N MET A 172 -12.07 5.27 1.94
CA MET A 172 -13.11 4.27 1.73
C MET A 172 -12.76 2.89 2.29
N ASN A 173 -11.47 2.53 2.27
CA ASN A 173 -10.97 1.24 2.73
C ASN A 173 -9.56 1.36 3.36
N PRO A 174 -9.45 1.89 4.59
CA PRO A 174 -8.16 2.13 5.24
C PRO A 174 -7.45 0.83 5.64
N ASP A 175 -8.19 -0.27 5.77
CA ASP A 175 -7.69 -1.59 6.16
C ASP A 175 -7.19 -2.41 4.95
N SER A 176 -7.07 -1.79 3.77
CA SER A 176 -6.48 -2.44 2.61
C SER A 176 -4.98 -2.17 2.56
N TYR A 177 -4.18 -3.21 2.80
CA TYR A 177 -2.72 -3.16 2.70
C TYR A 177 -2.23 -2.56 1.38
N ALA A 178 -2.74 -3.06 0.25
CA ALA A 178 -2.34 -2.60 -1.08
C ALA A 178 -2.62 -1.10 -1.30
N ILE A 179 -3.80 -0.62 -0.91
CA ILE A 179 -4.18 0.79 -1.07
C ILE A 179 -3.33 1.66 -0.14
N GLY A 180 -3.17 1.26 1.12
CA GLY A 180 -2.32 1.98 2.07
C GLY A 180 -0.88 2.10 1.59
N MET A 181 -0.31 1.02 1.05
CA MET A 181 1.05 1.03 0.50
C MET A 181 1.18 1.96 -0.71
N ILE A 182 0.23 1.95 -1.65
CA ILE A 182 0.22 2.87 -2.79
C ILE A 182 0.15 4.33 -2.32
N VAL A 183 -0.74 4.62 -1.36
CA VAL A 183 -0.91 5.97 -0.80
C VAL A 183 0.37 6.43 -0.11
N ALA A 184 0.98 5.59 0.71
CA ALA A 184 2.24 5.87 1.39
C ALA A 184 3.38 6.15 0.39
N GLN A 185 3.53 5.28 -0.61
CA GLN A 185 4.54 5.44 -1.68
C GLN A 185 4.26 6.62 -2.62
N PHE A 186 3.02 7.09 -2.70
CA PHE A 186 2.68 8.28 -3.47
C PHE A 186 2.96 9.57 -2.70
N TYR A 187 2.65 9.60 -1.40
CA TYR A 187 2.65 10.82 -0.60
C TYR A 187 3.91 11.10 0.22
N TRP A 188 4.85 10.16 0.31
CA TRP A 188 6.01 10.28 1.21
C TRP A 188 6.82 11.57 1.01
N THR A 189 6.92 12.13 -0.21
CA THR A 189 7.58 13.42 -0.43
C THR A 189 6.77 14.63 0.05
N TRP A 190 5.44 14.58 -0.06
CA TRP A 190 4.57 15.76 0.08
C TRP A 190 3.85 15.85 1.43
N ARG A 191 3.57 14.70 2.06
CA ARG A 191 2.85 14.62 3.34
C ARG A 191 3.50 13.56 4.25
N PRO A 192 4.69 13.83 4.80
CA PRO A 192 5.43 12.88 5.62
C PRO A 192 4.61 12.37 6.82
N ASP A 193 3.94 13.27 7.54
CA ASP A 193 3.13 12.90 8.72
C ASP A 193 1.99 11.93 8.38
N LEU A 194 1.35 12.13 7.22
CA LEU A 194 0.30 11.21 6.74
C LEU A 194 0.89 9.84 6.45
N VAL A 195 2.05 9.80 5.78
CA VAL A 195 2.72 8.55 5.41
C VAL A 195 3.16 7.76 6.63
N ASP A 196 3.73 8.43 7.64
CA ASP A 196 4.12 7.77 8.90
C ASP A 196 2.88 7.23 9.64
N GLY A 197 1.77 7.98 9.62
CA GLY A 197 0.48 7.49 10.15
C GLY A 197 -0.04 6.27 9.39
N VAL A 198 0.06 6.26 8.06
CA VAL A 198 -0.36 5.13 7.22
C VAL A 198 0.50 3.90 7.49
N TYR A 199 1.83 4.01 7.52
CA TYR A 199 2.71 2.88 7.84
C TYR A 199 2.45 2.34 9.25
N ALA A 200 2.28 3.22 10.24
CA ALA A 200 1.94 2.81 11.60
C ALA A 200 0.61 2.04 11.65
N HIS A 201 -0.41 2.48 10.90
CA HIS A 201 -1.69 1.78 10.78
C HIS A 201 -1.51 0.41 10.12
N LEU A 202 -0.80 0.34 8.98
CA LEU A 202 -0.57 -0.90 8.24
C LEU A 202 0.17 -1.94 9.08
N VAL A 203 1.19 -1.54 9.83
CA VAL A 203 1.92 -2.42 10.77
C VAL A 203 0.99 -2.99 11.84
N GLN A 204 0.01 -2.22 12.31
CA GLN A 204 -0.95 -2.66 13.33
C GLN A 204 -2.06 -3.56 12.76
N THR A 205 -2.58 -3.26 11.56
CA THR A 205 -3.69 -4.00 10.96
C THR A 205 -3.27 -5.23 10.17
N HIS A 206 -2.03 -5.26 9.67
CA HIS A 206 -1.47 -6.34 8.84
C HIS A 206 -0.17 -6.88 9.43
N PRO A 207 -0.21 -7.56 10.59
CA PRO A 207 0.99 -8.12 11.23
C PRO A 207 1.72 -9.13 10.33
N GLU A 208 1.04 -9.77 9.37
CA GLU A 208 1.64 -10.66 8.37
C GLU A 208 2.58 -9.94 7.39
N HIS A 209 2.41 -8.64 7.19
CA HIS A 209 3.24 -7.79 6.32
C HIS A 209 4.19 -6.88 7.11
N HIS A 210 4.35 -7.13 8.41
CA HIS A 210 5.09 -6.26 9.32
C HIS A 210 6.52 -5.95 8.82
N ASP A 211 7.33 -6.98 8.58
CA ASP A 211 8.74 -6.81 8.20
C ASP A 211 8.91 -6.12 6.84
N GLU A 212 8.00 -6.39 5.88
CA GLU A 212 7.99 -5.70 4.58
C GLU A 212 7.66 -4.21 4.76
N THR A 213 6.62 -3.92 5.54
CA THR A 213 6.13 -2.56 5.79
C THR A 213 7.19 -1.73 6.50
N THR A 214 7.82 -2.26 7.55
CA THR A 214 8.82 -1.54 8.33
C THR A 214 10.10 -1.32 7.53
N GLN A 215 10.50 -2.25 6.66
CA GLN A 215 11.63 -2.03 5.74
C GLN A 215 11.36 -0.91 4.73
N VAL A 216 10.16 -0.87 4.14
CA VAL A 216 9.78 0.23 3.22
C VAL A 216 9.67 1.54 3.98
N TRP A 217 9.13 1.52 5.19
CA TRP A 217 9.04 2.70 6.06
C TRP A 217 10.43 3.23 6.42
N LEU A 218 11.37 2.36 6.79
CA LEU A 218 12.76 2.73 7.04
C LEU A 218 13.40 3.41 5.82
N ARG A 219 13.22 2.84 4.62
CA ARG A 219 13.73 3.45 3.38
C ARG A 219 13.11 4.82 3.13
N SER A 220 11.80 4.96 3.37
CA SER A 220 11.09 6.24 3.27
C SER A 220 11.63 7.29 4.25
N LEU A 221 11.92 6.90 5.49
CA LEU A 221 12.49 7.79 6.50
C LEU A 221 13.91 8.23 6.13
N LEU A 222 14.76 7.30 5.68
CA LEU A 222 16.11 7.59 5.20
C LEU A 222 16.09 8.51 3.97
N ALA A 223 15.21 8.22 3.00
CA ALA A 223 15.03 9.05 1.82
C ALA A 223 14.55 10.47 2.15
N ARG A 224 13.83 10.65 3.26
CA ARG A 224 13.44 11.96 3.78
C ARG A 224 14.46 12.57 4.72
N GLY A 225 15.58 11.90 5.00
CA GLY A 225 16.57 12.34 6.00
C GLY A 225 16.01 12.51 7.41
N ASP A 226 14.89 11.85 7.75
CA ASP A 226 14.28 11.88 9.08
C ASP A 226 14.97 10.88 10.01
N LEU A 227 16.18 11.25 10.45
CA LEU A 227 17.02 10.42 11.31
C LEU A 227 16.37 10.15 12.67
N MET A 228 15.52 11.07 13.16
CA MET A 228 14.80 10.84 14.42
C MET A 228 13.70 9.80 14.26
N GLY A 229 12.95 9.85 13.16
CA GLY A 229 12.00 8.81 12.78
C GLY A 229 12.69 7.45 12.58
N VAL A 230 13.86 7.42 11.93
CA VAL A 230 14.69 6.20 11.80
C VAL A 230 15.05 5.63 13.17
N ALA A 231 15.59 6.44 14.09
CA ALA A 231 15.95 5.99 15.43
C ALA A 231 14.74 5.48 16.22
N LYS A 232 13.59 6.14 16.10
CA LYS A 232 12.33 5.73 16.75
C LYS A 232 11.84 4.38 16.21
N LEU A 233 11.80 4.21 14.89
CA LEU A 233 11.40 2.96 14.26
C LEU A 233 12.36 1.81 14.64
N ALA A 234 13.67 2.04 14.54
CA ALA A 234 14.67 1.05 14.92
C ALA A 234 14.56 0.63 16.40
N ARG A 235 14.31 1.58 17.31
CA ARG A 235 14.06 1.27 18.73
C ARG A 235 12.84 0.36 18.91
N GLN A 236 11.73 0.65 18.20
CA GLN A 236 10.50 -0.15 18.26
C GLN A 236 10.75 -1.58 17.78
N GLU A 237 11.44 -1.74 16.65
CA GLU A 237 11.77 -3.05 16.07
C GLU A 237 12.72 -3.86 16.96
N LEU A 238 13.74 -3.24 17.54
CA LEU A 238 14.66 -3.90 18.46
C LEU A 238 13.95 -4.37 19.74
N ALA A 239 12.98 -3.59 20.24
CA ALA A 239 12.19 -3.95 21.42
C ALA A 239 11.24 -5.12 21.19
N ARG A 240 10.83 -5.36 19.92
CA ARG A 240 9.98 -6.50 19.55
C ARG A 240 10.72 -7.84 19.63
N GLN A 241 12.05 -7.82 19.48
CA GLN A 241 12.94 -9.00 19.53
C GLN A 241 12.62 -10.09 18.49
N ASP A 242 11.97 -9.73 17.39
CA ASP A 242 11.63 -10.63 16.30
C ASP A 242 12.54 -10.38 15.09
N GLY A 243 12.97 -11.46 14.43
CA GLY A 243 13.80 -11.37 13.23
C GLY A 243 15.28 -11.04 13.49
N ASP A 244 15.97 -10.59 12.44
CA ASP A 244 17.39 -10.19 12.52
C ASP A 244 17.50 -8.77 13.09
N PRO A 245 18.19 -8.55 14.22
CA PRO A 245 18.37 -7.21 14.80
C PRO A 245 19.41 -6.35 14.06
N SER A 246 20.18 -6.92 13.13
CA SER A 246 21.27 -6.24 12.41
C SER A 246 20.85 -4.95 11.70
N PRO A 247 19.83 -4.93 10.80
CA PRO A 247 19.44 -3.71 10.08
C PRO A 247 18.97 -2.59 11.01
N TRP A 248 18.26 -2.92 12.08
CA TRP A 248 17.76 -1.95 13.06
C TRP A 248 18.86 -1.41 13.95
N THR A 249 19.80 -2.26 14.35
CA THR A 249 21.02 -1.84 15.07
C THR A 249 21.84 -0.87 14.21
N HIS A 250 22.00 -1.19 12.91
CA HIS A 250 22.71 -0.32 11.97
C HIS A 250 22.02 1.03 11.80
N ALA A 251 20.71 1.02 11.54
CA ALA A 251 19.90 2.22 11.37
C ALA A 251 20.01 3.16 12.59
N LEU A 252 19.93 2.61 13.80
CA LEU A 252 20.04 3.37 15.04
C LEU A 252 21.43 3.98 15.24
N ILE A 253 22.49 3.22 14.97
CA ILE A 253 23.88 3.71 15.05
C ILE A 253 24.12 4.83 14.05
N VAL A 254 23.74 4.64 12.78
CA VAL A 254 23.91 5.66 11.74
C VAL A 254 23.13 6.92 12.11
N ALA A 255 21.88 6.80 12.55
CA ALA A 255 21.08 7.94 12.97
C ALA A 255 21.71 8.69 14.16
N SER A 256 22.18 7.98 15.20
CA SER A 256 22.86 8.58 16.35
C SER A 256 24.11 9.35 15.94
N ARG A 257 24.92 8.76 15.04
CA ARG A 257 26.16 9.37 14.56
C ARG A 257 25.91 10.63 13.75
N LEU A 258 25.01 10.58 12.77
CA LEU A 258 24.69 11.71 11.91
C LEU A 258 24.00 12.85 12.68
N LEU A 259 23.27 12.54 13.77
CA LEU A 259 22.68 13.52 14.67
C LEU A 259 23.65 14.02 15.75
N GLU A 260 24.82 13.40 15.91
CA GLU A 260 25.78 13.63 17.01
C GLU A 260 25.14 13.47 18.41
N LYS A 261 24.24 12.50 18.56
CA LYS A 261 23.48 12.22 19.79
C LYS A 261 23.74 10.81 20.31
N PRO A 262 24.84 10.57 21.04
CA PRO A 262 25.12 9.27 21.64
C PRO A 262 24.11 8.87 22.73
N GLU A 263 23.42 9.84 23.35
CA GLU A 263 22.38 9.58 24.35
C GLU A 263 21.20 8.77 23.81
N LEU A 264 20.92 8.84 22.50
CA LEU A 264 19.90 8.00 21.86
C LEU A 264 20.23 6.51 22.01
N LEU A 265 21.51 6.15 21.95
CA LEU A 265 21.96 4.77 22.09
C LEU A 265 21.88 4.29 23.54
N ASP A 266 22.22 5.16 24.50
CA ASP A 266 22.11 4.84 25.93
C ASP A 266 20.66 4.61 26.34
N ASP A 267 19.73 5.42 25.83
CA ASP A 267 18.31 5.29 26.13
C ASP A 267 17.75 3.97 25.60
N VAL A 268 18.12 3.56 24.38
CA VAL A 268 17.71 2.27 23.80
C VAL A 268 18.40 1.10 24.51
N ALA A 269 19.65 1.24 24.95
CA ALA A 269 20.35 0.21 25.72
C ALA A 269 19.72 -0.11 27.09
N ARG A 270 18.83 0.76 27.59
CA ARG A 270 18.03 0.52 28.82
C ARG A 270 16.75 -0.29 28.55
N ASP A 271 16.31 -0.38 27.30
CA ASP A 271 15.12 -1.14 26.92
C ASP A 271 15.38 -2.66 26.94
N PRO A 272 14.32 -3.50 26.99
CA PRO A 272 14.46 -4.94 26.88
C PRO A 272 14.82 -5.35 25.44
N ILE A 273 16.12 -5.28 25.11
CA ILE A 273 16.70 -5.70 23.82
C ILE A 273 17.75 -6.81 24.03
N PRO A 274 18.14 -7.55 22.98
CA PRO A 274 19.17 -8.60 23.11
C PRO A 274 20.52 -8.06 23.61
N ASP A 275 21.18 -8.79 24.53
CA ASP A 275 22.44 -8.37 25.16
C ASP A 275 23.57 -8.08 24.14
N ALA A 276 23.60 -8.86 23.05
CA ALA A 276 24.56 -8.64 21.97
C ALA A 276 24.36 -7.29 21.28
N VAL A 277 23.10 -6.87 21.06
CA VAL A 277 22.78 -5.54 20.51
C VAL A 277 23.14 -4.46 21.51
N LYS A 278 22.73 -4.63 22.78
CA LYS A 278 23.04 -3.69 23.87
C LYS A 278 24.53 -3.42 24.00
N SER A 279 25.35 -4.45 23.86
CA SER A 279 26.81 -4.36 23.90
C SER A 279 27.36 -3.47 22.78
N VAL A 280 26.84 -3.62 21.55
CA VAL A 280 27.23 -2.79 20.40
C VAL A 280 26.79 -1.34 20.58
N LEU A 281 25.55 -1.11 21.00
CA LEU A 281 25.03 0.26 21.22
C LEU A 281 25.83 0.98 22.31
N THR A 282 26.15 0.28 23.41
CA THR A 282 26.96 0.85 24.50
C THR A 282 28.40 1.12 24.06
N LEU A 283 28.98 0.22 23.26
CA LEU A 283 30.32 0.43 22.68
C LEU A 283 30.33 1.69 21.82
N GLU A 284 29.34 1.85 20.94
CA GLU A 284 29.26 3.00 20.05
C GLU A 284 28.98 4.33 20.80
N ALA A 285 28.09 4.31 21.79
CA ALA A 285 27.85 5.49 22.62
C ALA A 285 29.12 5.95 23.37
N ARG A 286 29.99 5.01 23.74
CA ARG A 286 31.29 5.30 24.37
C ARG A 286 32.31 5.82 23.36
N THR A 287 32.44 5.21 22.19
CA THR A 287 33.40 5.63 21.16
C THR A 287 33.10 7.04 20.65
N GLN A 288 31.83 7.44 20.53
CA GLN A 288 31.44 8.80 20.14
C GLN A 288 31.85 9.88 21.17
N ARG A 289 31.95 9.52 22.45
CA ARG A 289 32.31 10.45 23.54
C ARG A 289 33.81 10.51 23.81
N MET A 290 34.57 9.56 23.28
CA MET A 290 36.00 9.43 23.51
C MET A 290 36.82 10.19 22.46
N PRO A 291 38.03 10.65 22.81
CA PRO A 291 39.01 11.05 21.81
C PRO A 291 39.30 9.92 20.80
N PRO A 292 39.62 10.23 19.53
CA PRO A 292 39.81 9.22 18.48
C PRO A 292 40.79 8.09 18.84
N ASP A 293 41.92 8.42 19.46
CA ASP A 293 42.94 7.43 19.85
C ASP A 293 42.41 6.45 20.91
N ALA A 294 41.69 6.98 21.92
CA ALA A 294 41.10 6.15 22.96
C ALA A 294 39.95 5.28 22.43
N ALA A 295 39.16 5.82 21.50
CA ALA A 295 38.12 5.05 20.80
C ALA A 295 38.74 3.92 19.96
N ARG A 296 39.84 4.19 19.26
CA ARG A 296 40.59 3.19 18.49
C ARG A 296 41.09 2.07 19.39
N ASP A 297 41.74 2.39 20.51
CA ASP A 297 42.29 1.39 21.41
C ASP A 297 41.18 0.54 22.07
N LEU A 298 40.04 1.15 22.41
CA LEU A 298 38.86 0.43 22.92
C LEU A 298 38.29 -0.56 21.88
N LEU A 299 38.22 -0.13 20.61
CA LEU A 299 37.74 -0.96 19.53
C LEU A 299 38.73 -2.07 19.20
N PHE A 300 40.04 -1.81 19.15
CA PHE A 300 41.01 -2.82 18.75
C PHE A 300 41.36 -3.81 19.87
N PHE A 301 41.60 -3.34 21.10
CA PHE A 301 42.01 -4.21 22.21
C PHE A 301 40.88 -4.55 23.19
N GLY A 302 39.92 -3.64 23.37
CA GLY A 302 38.93 -3.72 24.44
C GLY A 302 37.72 -4.62 24.19
N SER A 303 37.58 -5.19 22.99
CA SER A 303 36.39 -5.95 22.57
C SER A 303 36.75 -7.34 22.07
N THR A 304 36.12 -8.38 22.62
CA THR A 304 36.25 -9.75 22.12
C THR A 304 35.36 -9.95 20.87
N PRO A 305 35.72 -10.87 19.96
CA PRO A 305 34.85 -11.26 18.86
C PRO A 305 33.44 -11.61 19.36
N SER A 306 32.42 -11.04 18.75
CA SER A 306 31.03 -11.28 19.11
C SER A 306 30.44 -12.38 18.23
N ALA A 307 29.52 -13.17 18.80
CA ALA A 307 28.69 -14.09 18.03
C ALA A 307 27.69 -13.34 17.12
N PHE A 308 27.39 -12.08 17.42
CA PHE A 308 26.56 -11.23 16.60
C PHE A 308 27.40 -10.62 15.47
N ALA A 309 27.26 -11.14 14.24
CA ALA A 309 28.10 -10.78 13.10
C ALA A 309 28.15 -9.26 12.83
N TYR A 310 27.03 -8.55 13.01
CA TYR A 310 26.99 -7.10 12.83
C TYR A 310 27.89 -6.35 13.82
N ALA A 311 28.09 -6.85 15.04
CA ALA A 311 29.02 -6.24 16.01
C ALA A 311 30.47 -6.20 15.48
N ASN A 312 30.88 -7.29 14.83
CA ASN A 312 32.21 -7.42 14.23
C ASN A 312 32.34 -6.48 13.02
N PHE A 313 31.31 -6.44 12.18
CA PHE A 313 31.22 -5.51 11.06
C PHE A 313 31.39 -4.05 11.55
N HIS A 314 30.56 -3.63 12.50
CA HIS A 314 30.54 -2.27 13.06
C HIS A 314 31.90 -1.88 13.64
N ARG A 315 32.55 -2.79 14.38
CA ARG A 315 33.86 -2.55 14.97
C ARG A 315 34.93 -2.23 13.93
N ILE A 316 34.98 -2.99 12.84
CA ILE A 316 35.95 -2.80 11.75
C ILE A 316 35.63 -1.50 11.01
N ASP A 317 34.35 -1.29 10.67
CA ASP A 317 33.88 -0.07 10.01
C ASP A 317 34.28 1.19 10.79
N ARG A 318 34.06 1.16 12.11
CA ARG A 318 34.41 2.27 12.99
C ARG A 318 35.91 2.53 13.08
N LEU A 319 36.75 1.49 13.03
CA LEU A 319 38.21 1.65 12.99
C LEU A 319 38.66 2.32 11.68
N ILE A 320 38.05 1.97 10.55
CA ILE A 320 38.34 2.58 9.26
C ILE A 320 38.03 4.08 9.31
N GLU A 321 36.88 4.46 9.86
CA GLU A 321 36.49 5.87 9.99
C GLU A 321 37.38 6.68 10.95
N LEU A 322 37.91 6.03 11.99
CA LEU A 322 38.88 6.63 12.89
C LEU A 322 40.29 6.75 12.27
N GLY A 323 40.47 6.33 11.02
CA GLY A 323 41.76 6.41 10.33
C GLY A 323 42.74 5.31 10.75
N ALA A 324 42.24 4.17 11.24
CA ALA A 324 43.04 3.01 11.67
C ALA A 324 42.90 1.80 10.71
N PRO A 325 43.31 1.93 9.43
CA PRO A 325 43.06 0.93 8.40
C PRO A 325 43.89 -0.36 8.59
N THR A 326 45.08 -0.26 9.20
CA THR A 326 45.92 -1.44 9.45
C THR A 326 45.29 -2.34 10.51
N GLU A 327 44.85 -1.75 11.62
CA GLU A 327 44.12 -2.42 12.69
C GLU A 327 42.80 -3.03 12.17
N ALA A 328 42.08 -2.29 11.32
CA ALA A 328 40.88 -2.79 10.67
C ALA A 328 41.15 -4.01 9.77
N LEU A 329 42.21 -3.99 8.96
CA LEU A 329 42.59 -5.12 8.11
C LEU A 329 43.03 -6.33 8.93
N THR A 330 43.79 -6.14 10.01
CA THR A 330 44.16 -7.22 10.93
C THR A 330 42.93 -7.90 11.53
N LEU A 331 41.98 -7.12 12.05
CA LEU A 331 40.72 -7.69 12.56
C LEU A 331 39.89 -8.35 11.46
N LEU A 332 39.89 -7.80 10.25
CA LEU A 332 39.17 -8.39 9.13
C LEU A 332 39.74 -9.75 8.73
N GLU A 333 41.07 -9.91 8.78
CA GLU A 333 41.73 -11.21 8.56
C GLU A 333 41.36 -12.23 9.64
N GLU A 334 41.38 -11.83 10.90
CA GLU A 334 40.99 -12.69 12.03
C GLU A 334 39.51 -13.11 11.97
N LEU A 335 38.64 -12.17 11.60
CA LEU A 335 37.18 -12.35 11.63
C LEU A 335 36.61 -12.78 10.27
N ARG A 336 37.46 -13.03 9.26
CA ARG A 336 37.05 -13.33 7.89
C ARG A 336 36.09 -14.52 7.78
N ASN A 337 36.24 -15.51 8.66
CA ASN A 337 35.39 -16.71 8.68
C ASN A 337 34.00 -16.45 9.30
N THR A 338 33.84 -15.37 10.06
CA THR A 338 32.58 -15.01 10.74
C THR A 338 31.73 -14.03 9.94
N MET A 339 32.35 -13.30 9.01
CA MET A 339 31.69 -12.36 8.11
C MET A 339 31.57 -12.97 6.71
N LYS A 340 30.56 -12.55 5.93
CA LYS A 340 30.30 -13.15 4.61
C LYS A 340 30.16 -12.10 3.52
N GLY A 341 30.61 -12.49 2.32
CA GLY A 341 30.21 -11.88 1.06
C GLY A 341 30.51 -10.38 0.91
N ARG A 342 29.44 -9.62 0.66
CA ARG A 342 29.46 -8.21 0.25
C ARG A 342 30.05 -7.27 1.30
N ASP A 343 29.76 -7.51 2.58
CA ASP A 343 30.17 -6.60 3.66
C ASP A 343 31.68 -6.62 3.89
N VAL A 344 32.30 -7.80 3.77
CA VAL A 344 33.75 -7.95 3.84
C VAL A 344 34.43 -7.16 2.72
N LEU A 345 33.91 -7.26 1.49
CA LEU A 345 34.45 -6.53 0.34
C LEU A 345 34.33 -5.01 0.54
N ARG A 346 33.19 -4.53 1.08
CA ARG A 346 33.00 -3.11 1.40
C ARG A 346 34.05 -2.61 2.39
N LEU A 347 34.29 -3.36 3.47
CA LEU A 347 35.28 -3.02 4.48
C LEU A 347 36.71 -3.06 3.94
N VAL A 348 37.07 -4.07 3.14
CA VAL A 348 38.41 -4.18 2.52
C VAL A 348 38.70 -2.98 1.61
N LEU A 349 37.75 -2.63 0.73
CA LEU A 349 37.90 -1.47 -0.16
C LEU A 349 38.04 -0.18 0.65
N ALA A 350 37.19 0.02 1.66
CA ALA A 350 37.24 1.21 2.52
C ALA A 350 38.58 1.30 3.30
N ALA A 351 39.05 0.19 3.87
CA ALA A 351 40.32 0.16 4.59
C ALA A 351 41.51 0.48 3.68
N HIS A 352 41.54 -0.05 2.45
CA HIS A 352 42.61 0.29 1.50
C HIS A 352 42.55 1.75 1.02
N ALA A 353 41.36 2.30 0.83
CA ALA A 353 41.19 3.71 0.47
C ALA A 353 41.68 4.65 1.59
N VAL A 354 41.27 4.41 2.83
CA VAL A 354 41.72 5.20 4.00
C VAL A 354 43.22 5.01 4.27
N GLY A 355 43.74 3.80 4.12
CA GLY A 355 45.17 3.50 4.26
C GLY A 355 46.04 3.96 3.08
N HIS A 356 45.46 4.62 2.09
CA HIS A 356 46.15 5.09 0.87
C HIS A 356 46.93 3.97 0.13
N ASN A 357 46.49 2.71 0.26
CA ASN A 357 47.12 1.56 -0.41
C ASN A 357 46.48 1.35 -1.79
N ARG A 358 46.79 2.25 -2.71
CA ARG A 358 46.19 2.30 -4.04
C ARG A 358 46.37 1.00 -4.84
N ALA A 359 47.55 0.39 -4.80
CA ALA A 359 47.82 -0.86 -5.52
C ALA A 359 47.00 -2.06 -5.00
N ALA A 360 46.71 -2.11 -3.70
CA ALA A 360 45.80 -3.11 -3.15
C ALA A 360 44.35 -2.82 -3.54
N LEU A 361 43.93 -1.56 -3.44
CA LEU A 361 42.58 -1.13 -3.81
C LEU A 361 42.26 -1.45 -5.28
N GLU A 362 43.16 -1.11 -6.21
CA GLU A 362 43.00 -1.40 -7.64
C GLU A 362 42.88 -2.91 -7.91
N ARG A 363 43.70 -3.73 -7.24
CA ARG A 363 43.64 -5.20 -7.39
C ARG A 363 42.31 -5.76 -6.90
N GLU A 364 41.83 -5.31 -5.74
CA GLU A 364 40.54 -5.77 -5.19
C GLU A 364 39.37 -5.30 -6.07
N ALA A 365 39.40 -4.05 -6.55
CA ALA A 365 38.39 -3.53 -7.46
C ALA A 365 38.36 -4.30 -8.80
N GLN A 366 39.53 -4.56 -9.41
CA GLN A 366 39.62 -5.37 -10.63
C GLN A 366 39.08 -6.78 -10.44
N GLN A 367 39.44 -7.41 -9.31
CA GLN A 367 38.94 -8.72 -8.94
C GLN A 367 37.42 -8.75 -8.74
N LEU A 368 36.86 -7.68 -8.17
CA LEU A 368 35.42 -7.53 -7.93
C LEU A 368 34.61 -7.43 -9.21
N VAL A 369 35.15 -6.76 -10.24
CA VAL A 369 34.48 -6.57 -11.54
C VAL A 369 34.97 -7.54 -12.64
N ALA A 370 35.78 -8.54 -12.27
CA ALA A 370 36.36 -9.49 -13.22
C ALA A 370 35.26 -10.36 -13.88
N PRO A 371 35.26 -10.49 -15.22
CA PRO A 371 34.24 -11.29 -15.94
C PRO A 371 34.19 -12.75 -15.49
N GLU A 372 35.35 -13.33 -15.17
CA GLU A 372 35.54 -14.74 -14.84
C GLU A 372 34.90 -15.14 -13.49
N ARG A 373 34.67 -14.18 -12.59
CA ARG A 373 34.02 -14.42 -11.30
C ARG A 373 32.49 -14.34 -11.36
N GLY A 374 31.93 -14.16 -12.56
CA GLY A 374 30.52 -13.84 -12.70
C GLY A 374 30.19 -12.55 -11.98
N ALA A 375 31.09 -11.55 -12.05
CA ALA A 375 30.88 -10.22 -11.50
C ALA A 375 29.65 -9.58 -12.16
N GLY A 376 28.48 -9.91 -11.61
CA GLY A 376 27.20 -9.40 -12.03
C GLY A 376 27.01 -7.98 -11.50
N ALA A 377 25.77 -7.54 -11.54
CA ALA A 377 25.41 -6.20 -11.09
C ALA A 377 25.83 -5.91 -9.63
N THR A 378 25.92 -6.93 -8.77
CA THR A 378 26.35 -6.79 -7.37
C THR A 378 27.77 -6.23 -7.22
N GLY A 379 28.73 -6.71 -8.01
CA GLY A 379 30.13 -6.23 -7.92
C GLY A 379 30.25 -4.76 -8.35
N VAL A 380 29.55 -4.40 -9.43
CA VAL A 380 29.44 -3.01 -9.89
C VAL A 380 28.76 -2.13 -8.83
N THR A 381 27.68 -2.61 -8.20
CA THR A 381 26.97 -1.88 -7.15
C THR A 381 27.88 -1.62 -5.95
N VAL A 382 28.63 -2.62 -5.48
CA VAL A 382 29.57 -2.46 -4.34
C VAL A 382 30.66 -1.44 -4.67
N LEU A 383 31.26 -1.54 -5.85
CA LEU A 383 32.29 -0.59 -6.26
C LEU A 383 31.73 0.82 -6.44
N ALA A 384 30.54 0.97 -7.02
CA ALA A 384 29.87 2.25 -7.16
C ALA A 384 29.54 2.89 -5.79
N LEU A 385 29.02 2.12 -4.84
CA LEU A 385 28.78 2.60 -3.46
C LEU A 385 30.09 3.01 -2.77
N HIS A 386 31.18 2.27 -2.98
CA HIS A 386 32.49 2.65 -2.49
C HIS A 386 32.95 4.00 -3.08
N LEU A 387 32.73 4.22 -4.37
CA LEU A 387 33.10 5.46 -5.08
C LEU A 387 32.27 6.68 -4.65
N ILE A 388 31.08 6.49 -4.07
CA ILE A 388 30.32 7.59 -3.44
C ILE A 388 31.08 8.12 -2.21
N ALA A 389 31.55 7.22 -1.36
CA ALA A 389 32.32 7.56 -0.17
C ALA A 389 33.72 8.10 -0.53
N TYR A 390 34.43 7.37 -1.39
CA TYR A 390 35.82 7.60 -1.81
C TYR A 390 35.90 7.78 -3.34
N PRO A 391 35.62 8.97 -3.89
CA PRO A 391 35.68 9.19 -5.33
C PRO A 391 37.10 8.98 -5.88
N ASP A 392 37.23 8.09 -6.86
CA ASP A 392 38.47 7.83 -7.60
C ASP A 392 38.14 7.72 -9.10
N PRO A 393 38.71 8.58 -9.97
CA PRO A 393 38.38 8.62 -11.39
C PRO A 393 38.83 7.37 -12.16
N ASP A 394 39.92 6.72 -11.74
CA ASP A 394 40.47 5.55 -12.42
C ASP A 394 39.61 4.31 -12.10
N LEU A 395 39.23 4.16 -10.84
CA LEU A 395 38.30 3.11 -10.42
C LEU A 395 36.87 3.35 -10.96
N LEU A 396 36.45 4.60 -11.12
CA LEU A 396 35.19 4.92 -11.78
C LEU A 396 35.18 4.45 -13.23
N THR A 397 36.26 4.71 -13.98
CA THR A 397 36.41 4.25 -15.37
C THR A 397 36.33 2.73 -15.48
N LEU A 398 36.99 2.03 -14.54
CA LEU A 398 36.89 0.57 -14.40
C LEU A 398 35.44 0.13 -14.13
N CYS A 399 34.75 0.80 -13.21
CA CYS A 399 33.37 0.50 -12.83
C CYS A 399 32.40 0.71 -14.01
N ILE A 400 32.51 1.81 -14.75
CA ILE A 400 31.71 2.10 -15.95
C ILE A 400 31.96 1.06 -17.04
N THR A 401 33.22 0.69 -17.25
CA THR A 401 33.59 -0.34 -18.23
C THR A 401 32.98 -1.69 -17.87
N ALA A 402 32.95 -2.05 -16.58
CA ALA A 402 32.28 -3.25 -16.11
C ALA A 402 30.75 -3.17 -16.27
N TRP A 403 30.14 -2.03 -15.93
CA TRP A 403 28.70 -1.79 -16.10
C TRP A 403 28.24 -1.93 -17.56
N ARG A 404 29.02 -1.39 -18.51
CA ARG A 404 28.71 -1.51 -19.96
C ARG A 404 28.69 -2.95 -20.45
N ARG A 405 29.40 -3.87 -19.78
CA ARG A 405 29.43 -5.32 -20.10
C ARG A 405 28.22 -6.07 -19.54
N LEU A 406 27.46 -5.48 -18.60
CA LEU A 406 26.27 -6.13 -18.05
C LEU A 406 25.22 -6.35 -19.16
N PRO A 407 24.46 -7.46 -19.13
CA PRO A 407 23.38 -7.72 -20.10
C PRO A 407 22.29 -6.64 -20.02
N ARG A 408 21.83 -6.13 -21.17
CA ARG A 408 20.81 -5.06 -21.26
C ARG A 408 19.37 -5.52 -20.95
N ALA A 409 19.11 -6.82 -21.05
CA ALA A 409 17.89 -7.41 -20.52
C ALA A 409 17.76 -7.12 -19.01
N PRO A 410 16.57 -7.25 -18.38
CA PRO A 410 16.42 -7.12 -16.93
C PRO A 410 17.25 -8.20 -16.23
N ALA A 411 18.53 -7.92 -16.07
CA ALA A 411 19.45 -8.67 -15.24
C ALA A 411 19.22 -8.20 -13.81
N GLU A 412 18.97 -9.14 -12.91
CA GLU A 412 18.75 -8.88 -11.49
C GLU A 412 19.85 -7.95 -10.95
N GLY A 413 19.43 -6.81 -10.37
CA GLY A 413 20.31 -5.81 -9.77
C GLY A 413 20.98 -4.81 -10.73
N ARG A 414 20.78 -4.89 -12.06
CA ARG A 414 21.37 -3.90 -13.00
C ARG A 414 20.90 -2.48 -12.69
N ASP A 415 19.64 -2.32 -12.30
CA ASP A 415 19.05 -1.01 -12.04
C ASP A 415 19.70 -0.35 -10.81
N ASP A 416 19.90 -1.13 -9.74
CA ASP A 416 20.61 -0.69 -8.53
C ASP A 416 22.07 -0.33 -8.83
N ALA A 417 22.73 -1.13 -9.67
CA ALA A 417 24.10 -0.84 -10.11
C ALA A 417 24.17 0.45 -10.94
N THR A 418 23.21 0.65 -11.85
CA THR A 418 23.12 1.85 -12.71
C THR A 418 22.87 3.08 -11.86
N GLU A 419 21.97 2.99 -10.90
CA GLU A 419 21.63 4.08 -9.98
C GLU A 419 22.82 4.45 -9.08
N ALA A 420 23.44 3.49 -8.42
CA ALA A 420 24.62 3.75 -7.58
C ALA A 420 25.78 4.35 -8.41
N LEU A 421 25.99 3.83 -9.63
CA LEU A 421 27.03 4.33 -10.53
C LEU A 421 26.74 5.75 -11.04
N TYR A 422 25.47 6.08 -11.31
CA TYR A 422 25.06 7.43 -11.68
C TYR A 422 25.45 8.45 -10.59
N PHE A 423 25.13 8.15 -9.32
CA PHE A 423 25.52 9.01 -8.20
C PHE A 423 27.04 9.09 -8.00
N ALA A 424 27.75 7.96 -8.09
CA ALA A 424 29.20 7.94 -8.02
C ALA A 424 29.84 8.81 -9.13
N ALA A 425 29.33 8.72 -10.36
CA ALA A 425 29.80 9.51 -11.49
C ALA A 425 29.54 11.02 -11.31
N ILE A 426 28.40 11.41 -10.73
CA ILE A 426 28.13 12.81 -10.40
C ILE A 426 29.16 13.33 -9.39
N LEU A 427 29.38 12.60 -8.30
CA LEU A 427 30.29 12.99 -7.22
C LEU A 427 31.76 13.03 -7.65
N ALA A 428 32.15 12.16 -8.57
CA ALA A 428 33.47 12.16 -9.19
C ALA A 428 33.64 13.20 -10.32
N GLY A 429 32.56 13.83 -10.78
CA GLY A 429 32.58 14.86 -11.82
C GLY A 429 32.71 14.33 -13.26
N ALA A 430 32.34 13.08 -13.53
CA ALA A 430 32.45 12.45 -14.84
C ALA A 430 31.39 12.96 -15.84
N LYS A 431 31.66 14.07 -16.52
CA LYS A 431 30.69 14.73 -17.41
C LYS A 431 30.31 13.92 -18.66
N GLU A 432 31.24 13.13 -19.20
CA GLU A 432 31.07 12.44 -20.48
C GLU A 432 30.15 11.23 -20.39
N ASP A 433 30.21 10.47 -19.27
CA ASP A 433 29.42 9.25 -19.09
C ASP A 433 28.01 9.48 -18.52
N LEU A 434 27.77 10.65 -17.91
CA LEU A 434 26.49 10.95 -17.26
C LEU A 434 25.26 10.91 -18.17
N PRO A 435 25.30 11.40 -19.43
CA PRO A 435 24.17 11.26 -20.34
C PRO A 435 23.77 9.81 -20.61
N GLU A 436 24.75 8.90 -20.71
CA GLU A 436 24.51 7.46 -20.93
C GLU A 436 23.86 6.83 -19.69
N LEU A 437 24.43 7.07 -18.50
CA LEU A 437 23.91 6.54 -17.23
C LEU A 437 22.50 7.07 -16.94
N ARG A 438 22.25 8.35 -17.20
CA ARG A 438 20.91 8.96 -17.05
C ARG A 438 19.90 8.33 -18.00
N ALA A 439 20.25 8.12 -19.26
CA ALA A 439 19.36 7.49 -20.23
C ALA A 439 19.00 6.07 -19.79
N ALA A 440 19.98 5.29 -19.30
CA ALA A 440 19.74 3.96 -18.77
C ALA A 440 18.82 3.97 -17.54
N LEU A 441 18.98 4.93 -16.62
CA LEU A 441 18.15 5.04 -15.43
C LEU A 441 16.70 5.45 -15.76
N VAL A 442 16.51 6.36 -16.72
CA VAL A 442 15.17 6.76 -17.20
C VAL A 442 14.45 5.59 -17.86
N ASP A 443 15.17 4.79 -18.66
CA ASP A 443 14.62 3.60 -19.32
C ASP A 443 14.21 2.53 -18.29
N ALA A 444 15.07 2.29 -17.29
CA ALA A 444 14.84 1.27 -16.26
C ALA A 444 13.69 1.62 -15.30
N LYS A 445 13.70 2.82 -14.71
CA LYS A 445 12.79 3.19 -13.61
C LYS A 445 11.62 4.08 -14.02
N ARG A 446 11.51 4.45 -15.31
CA ARG A 446 10.57 5.48 -15.81
C ARG A 446 10.69 6.80 -15.02
N SER A 447 11.86 7.07 -14.46
CA SER A 447 12.12 8.24 -13.64
C SER A 447 11.96 9.50 -14.47
N ASN A 448 11.41 10.57 -13.87
CA ASN A 448 11.27 11.86 -14.54
C ASN A 448 12.66 12.46 -14.82
N PRO A 449 13.05 12.69 -16.09
CA PRO A 449 14.36 13.23 -16.44
C PRO A 449 14.65 14.59 -15.79
N MET A 450 13.61 15.41 -15.53
CA MET A 450 13.78 16.69 -14.86
C MET A 450 14.22 16.56 -13.40
N SER A 451 13.73 15.53 -12.70
CA SER A 451 14.12 15.26 -11.31
C SER A 451 15.60 14.88 -11.21
N LEU A 452 16.07 14.03 -12.13
CA LEU A 452 17.48 13.64 -12.22
C LEU A 452 18.39 14.83 -12.55
N ASN A 453 17.98 15.72 -13.47
CA ASN A 453 18.75 16.92 -13.79
C ASN A 453 18.87 17.87 -12.59
N ARG A 454 17.80 18.02 -11.78
CA ARG A 454 17.87 18.82 -10.55
C ARG A 454 18.84 18.23 -9.54
N VAL A 455 18.83 16.91 -9.37
CA VAL A 455 19.73 16.21 -8.45
C VAL A 455 21.19 16.29 -8.93
N GLU A 456 21.42 16.12 -10.23
CA GLU A 456 22.73 16.33 -10.86
C GLU A 456 23.26 17.74 -10.58
N GLU A 457 22.43 18.76 -10.77
CA GLU A 457 22.81 20.15 -10.52
C GLU A 457 23.11 20.39 -9.03
N LEU A 458 22.28 19.88 -8.12
CA LEU A 458 22.45 20.03 -6.67
C LEU A 458 23.78 19.41 -6.19
N LEU A 459 24.05 18.17 -6.60
CA LEU A 459 25.26 17.46 -6.22
C LEU A 459 26.52 18.10 -6.84
N ARG A 460 26.42 18.65 -8.05
CA ARG A 460 27.55 19.35 -8.72
C ARG A 460 27.85 20.71 -8.12
N GLN A 461 26.82 21.50 -7.85
CA GLN A 461 26.99 22.84 -7.28
C GLN A 461 27.52 22.80 -5.85
N ARG A 462 27.54 21.61 -5.21
CA ARG A 462 27.82 21.44 -3.78
C ARG A 462 26.99 22.45 -2.98
N ALA A 463 25.74 22.63 -3.38
CA ALA A 463 24.86 23.64 -2.78
C ALA A 463 24.58 23.21 -1.32
N VAL A 464 25.44 23.67 -0.41
CA VAL A 464 25.39 23.38 1.04
C VAL A 464 24.04 23.80 1.63
N ASP A 465 23.40 24.80 1.02
CA ASP A 465 22.18 25.41 1.55
C ASP A 465 20.89 24.61 1.28
N TRP A 466 20.94 23.53 0.51
CA TRP A 466 19.75 22.73 0.20
C TRP A 466 19.65 21.48 1.07
N PRO A 467 18.62 21.34 1.92
CA PRO A 467 18.48 20.20 2.82
C PRO A 467 18.44 18.89 2.03
N VAL A 468 19.16 17.86 2.49
CA VAL A 468 19.16 16.51 1.89
C VAL A 468 17.74 15.95 1.74
N GLN A 469 16.87 16.36 2.66
CA GLN A 469 15.44 16.06 2.72
C GLN A 469 14.67 16.55 1.49
N ALA A 470 15.20 17.52 0.73
CA ALA A 470 14.60 18.01 -0.51
C ALA A 470 15.16 17.33 -1.78
N MET A 471 16.34 16.68 -1.68
CA MET A 471 17.03 16.08 -2.82
C MET A 471 16.74 14.58 -2.97
N LEU A 472 16.97 13.81 -1.90
CA LEU A 472 16.83 12.35 -1.93
C LEU A 472 15.41 11.91 -2.31
N PRO A 473 14.35 12.70 -2.03
CA PRO A 473 13.04 12.28 -2.45
C PRO A 473 12.81 12.21 -3.97
N LEU A 474 13.63 12.92 -4.75
CA LEU A 474 13.44 13.08 -6.19
C LEU A 474 13.91 11.87 -7.02
N VAL A 475 14.63 10.91 -6.41
CA VAL A 475 15.30 9.79 -7.12
C VAL A 475 14.84 8.41 -6.65
N GLN A 476 13.85 8.33 -5.77
CA GLN A 476 13.34 7.05 -5.26
C GLN A 476 12.48 6.28 -6.28
N PRO A 477 12.36 4.94 -6.15
CA PRO A 477 12.90 4.11 -5.06
C PRO A 477 14.39 3.78 -5.23
N MET A 478 15.18 3.94 -4.16
CA MET A 478 16.62 3.62 -4.07
C MET A 478 16.88 2.46 -3.11
N SER A 479 17.98 1.74 -3.34
CA SER A 479 18.45 0.71 -2.40
C SER A 479 18.80 1.30 -1.02
N LEU A 480 18.74 0.46 0.02
CA LEU A 480 18.98 0.90 1.40
C LEU A 480 20.42 1.42 1.58
N GLU A 481 21.38 0.72 1.00
CA GLU A 481 22.80 1.03 1.07
C GLU A 481 23.14 2.31 0.33
N LEU A 482 22.45 2.59 -0.79
CA LEU A 482 22.61 3.84 -1.51
C LEU A 482 22.08 5.04 -0.69
N ASN A 483 20.93 4.87 -0.01
CA ASN A 483 20.42 5.90 0.90
C ASN A 483 21.44 6.22 2.00
N TYR A 484 22.02 5.20 2.65
CA TYR A 484 23.06 5.41 3.66
C TYR A 484 24.30 6.11 3.10
N ALA A 485 24.85 5.63 1.99
CA ALA A 485 26.07 6.20 1.40
C ALA A 485 25.88 7.68 1.01
N LEU A 486 24.72 8.04 0.46
CA LEU A 486 24.41 9.43 0.10
C LEU A 486 24.21 10.31 1.32
N LEU A 487 23.51 9.82 2.35
CA LEU A 487 23.31 10.55 3.61
C LEU A 487 24.65 10.84 4.29
N GLU A 488 25.47 9.81 4.50
CA GLU A 488 26.80 9.95 5.12
C GLU A 488 27.67 10.94 4.35
N LYS A 489 27.70 10.82 3.02
CA LYS A 489 28.48 11.73 2.18
C LYS A 489 28.02 13.17 2.28
N TYR A 490 26.71 13.39 2.25
CA TYR A 490 26.14 14.73 2.30
C TYR A 490 26.38 15.39 3.67
N TYR A 491 26.10 14.69 4.78
CA TYR A 491 26.35 15.22 6.12
C TYR A 491 27.83 15.50 6.35
N ALA A 492 28.74 14.65 5.85
CA ALA A 492 30.17 14.93 5.91
C ALA A 492 30.57 16.20 5.14
N LEU A 493 29.94 16.47 3.99
CA LEU A 493 30.16 17.71 3.23
C LEU A 493 29.63 18.94 3.99
N GLN A 494 28.46 18.83 4.60
CA GLN A 494 27.85 19.91 5.38
C GLN A 494 28.71 20.27 6.62
N GLN A 495 29.15 19.26 7.38
CA GLN A 495 30.06 19.46 8.51
C GLN A 495 31.40 20.08 8.08
N ALA A 496 31.93 19.69 6.92
CA ALA A 496 33.16 20.26 6.39
C ALA A 496 33.00 21.74 5.98
N SER A 497 31.81 22.16 5.53
CA SER A 497 31.52 23.56 5.23
C SER A 497 31.32 24.40 6.48
N GLU A 498 30.67 23.88 7.52
CA GLU A 498 30.45 24.62 8.79
C GLU A 498 31.77 24.91 9.54
N ARG A 499 32.83 24.14 9.28
CA ARG A 499 34.16 24.31 9.88
C ARG A 499 35.08 25.28 9.12
N ARG A 500 34.69 25.73 7.91
CA ARG A 500 35.46 26.69 7.09
C ARG A 500 34.94 28.09 7.29
#